data_AF-A0A962R9M2-F1
#
_entry.id   AF-A0A962R9M2-F1
#
_cell.length_a   1.000
_cell.length_b   1.000
_cell.length_c   1.000
_cell.angle_alpha   90.00
_cell.angle_beta   90.00
_cell.angle_gamma   90.00
#
_symmetry.space_group_name_H-M   'P 1'
#
loop_
_entity.id
_entity.type
_entity.pdbx_description
1 polymer ?
#
loop_
_entity_poly.entity_id
_entity_poly.type
_entity_poly.pdbx_seq_one_letter_code
_entity_poly.pdbx_strand_id
1 'polypeptide(L)'
;MATNEQQKPNLIQRFAVWLAQVVAVDVGKPGDGLVAVSAGTGLDKSWHELRQEFADALEAWRYNPLARRLVGIVSAYVVGQGIAIRSGRKTVDAWLRKWASHPKNNILLEQSEWCDELTRSGELFFALFMDASGMVQVRPVPAATIERIEWRDGDYRTELRYIQSAPEPGADNPVWHHLEDGAVWIGDGDKRRARPIMVHYAVNRPVVPPRSIR
;
A
#
# COMPACT_ATOMS: atom_id res chain seq x y z
N MET A 1 -33.20 69.88 -18.03
CA MET A 1 -33.69 69.01 -19.11
C MET A 1 -32.49 68.65 -19.98
N ALA A 2 -31.86 67.51 -19.71
CA ALA A 2 -30.68 67.05 -20.42
C ALA A 2 -31.11 66.20 -21.63
N THR A 3 -30.68 66.60 -22.82
CA THR A 3 -30.90 65.89 -24.07
C THR A 3 -29.86 64.79 -24.27
N ASN A 4 -30.42 63.60 -24.45
CA ASN A 4 -29.90 62.33 -24.94
C ASN A 4 -28.80 62.43 -26.03
N GLU A 5 -27.63 61.83 -25.80
CA GLU A 5 -26.58 61.65 -26.81
C GLU A 5 -26.36 60.14 -27.04
N GLN A 6 -26.76 59.68 -28.23
CA GLN A 6 -26.68 58.28 -28.66
C GLN A 6 -25.23 57.87 -28.93
N GLN A 7 -24.71 56.95 -28.12
CA GLN A 7 -23.41 56.30 -28.31
C GLN A 7 -23.43 55.40 -29.56
N LYS A 8 -22.68 55.78 -30.60
CA LYS A 8 -22.47 54.96 -31.81
C LYS A 8 -21.54 53.78 -31.48
N PRO A 9 -21.85 52.54 -31.92
CA PRO A 9 -20.98 51.39 -31.70
C PRO A 9 -19.68 51.52 -32.51
N ASN A 10 -18.57 51.19 -31.85
CA ASN A 10 -17.22 51.52 -32.26
C ASN A 10 -16.70 50.53 -33.32
N LEU A 11 -16.39 51.04 -34.53
CA LEU A 11 -15.87 50.28 -35.69
C LEU A 11 -14.62 49.44 -35.38
N ILE A 12 -13.86 49.83 -34.35
CA ILE A 12 -12.61 49.19 -33.93
C ILE A 12 -12.88 47.81 -33.29
N GLN A 13 -14.03 47.62 -32.61
CA GLN A 13 -14.38 46.32 -32.03
C GLN A 13 -14.71 45.26 -33.10
N ARG A 14 -15.16 45.67 -34.29
CA ARG A 14 -15.40 44.75 -35.41
C ARG A 14 -14.11 44.30 -36.09
N PHE A 15 -13.06 45.11 -36.06
CA PHE A 15 -11.75 44.75 -36.62
C PHE A 15 -10.96 43.78 -35.74
N ALA A 16 -11.11 43.85 -34.42
CA ALA A 16 -10.41 42.96 -33.49
C ALA A 16 -10.85 41.48 -33.59
N VAL A 17 -12.08 41.22 -34.07
CA VAL A 17 -12.60 39.86 -34.27
C VAL A 17 -12.06 39.22 -35.55
N TRP A 18 -11.59 40.01 -36.52
CA TRP A 18 -11.15 39.51 -37.83
C TRP A 18 -9.76 38.83 -37.81
N LEU A 19 -8.93 39.09 -36.80
CA LEU A 19 -7.56 38.55 -36.73
C LEU A 19 -7.40 37.24 -35.93
N ALA A 20 -8.48 36.70 -35.36
CA ALA A 20 -8.44 35.36 -34.77
C ALA A 20 -8.75 34.29 -35.83
N GLN A 21 -7.93 34.23 -36.89
CA GLN A 21 -7.94 33.05 -37.76
C GLN A 21 -7.37 31.88 -36.96
N VAL A 22 -8.28 31.03 -36.45
CA VAL A 22 -7.91 29.75 -35.85
C VAL A 22 -7.37 28.86 -36.97
N VAL A 23 -6.05 28.74 -37.03
CA VAL A 23 -5.39 27.80 -37.94
C VAL A 23 -5.39 26.44 -37.26
N ALA A 24 -5.98 25.45 -37.92
CA ALA A 24 -5.94 24.07 -37.43
C ALA A 24 -4.48 23.59 -37.39
N VAL A 25 -4.01 23.23 -36.21
CA VAL A 25 -2.69 22.64 -35.98
C VAL A 25 -2.84 21.12 -36.03
N ASP A 26 -1.95 20.44 -36.78
CA ASP A 26 -1.95 18.97 -36.81
C ASP A 26 -1.71 18.39 -35.41
N VAL A 27 -2.38 17.29 -35.12
CA VAL A 27 -2.25 16.57 -33.84
C VAL A 27 -0.80 16.15 -33.58
N GLY A 28 -0.30 16.44 -32.37
CA GLY A 28 1.06 16.13 -31.90
C GLY A 28 2.09 17.24 -32.04
N LYS A 29 1.73 18.43 -32.55
CA LYS A 29 2.62 19.60 -32.67
C LYS A 29 2.47 20.57 -31.50
N PRO A 30 3.51 21.36 -31.15
CA PRO A 30 3.41 22.37 -30.09
C PRO A 30 2.28 23.36 -30.36
N GLY A 31 1.33 23.50 -29.42
CA GLY A 31 0.20 24.42 -29.56
C GLY A 31 -1.03 23.84 -30.28
N ASP A 32 -1.10 22.52 -30.48
CA ASP A 32 -2.27 21.83 -31.02
C ASP A 32 -3.50 21.77 -30.09
N GLY A 33 -3.38 22.35 -28.89
CA GLY A 33 -4.42 22.34 -27.87
C GLY A 33 -4.65 20.96 -27.23
N LEU A 34 -3.88 19.94 -27.64
CA LEU A 34 -3.93 18.61 -27.08
C LEU A 34 -2.82 18.47 -26.04
N VAL A 35 -3.21 18.43 -24.78
CA VAL A 35 -2.29 17.98 -23.73
C VAL A 35 -2.18 16.46 -23.89
N ALA A 36 -0.99 15.98 -24.22
CA ALA A 36 -0.72 14.55 -24.22
C ALA A 36 -0.97 14.01 -22.80
N VAL A 37 -2.14 13.39 -22.59
CA VAL A 37 -2.39 12.59 -21.40
C VAL A 37 -1.47 11.39 -21.55
N SER A 38 -0.37 11.36 -20.79
CA SER A 38 0.52 10.21 -20.76
C SER A 38 -0.33 8.96 -20.56
N ALA A 39 -0.18 7.96 -21.44
CA ALA A 39 -0.82 6.67 -21.26
C ALA A 39 -0.32 6.07 -19.93
N GLY A 40 -1.17 6.19 -18.91
CA GLY A 40 -0.87 6.00 -17.50
C GLY A 40 -1.81 6.89 -16.71
N THR A 41 -2.98 6.37 -16.36
CA THR A 41 -3.95 7.10 -15.53
C THR A 41 -3.27 7.59 -14.25
N GLY A 42 -3.29 8.90 -14.01
CA GLY A 42 -2.96 9.49 -12.69
C GLY A 42 -4.01 9.20 -11.62
N LEU A 43 -4.66 8.03 -11.70
CA LEU A 43 -5.68 7.57 -10.76
C LEU A 43 -5.07 6.87 -9.55
N ASP A 44 -3.84 6.34 -9.69
CA ASP A 44 -3.16 5.63 -8.62
C ASP A 44 -2.24 6.56 -7.84
N LYS A 45 -2.42 6.55 -6.52
CA LYS A 45 -1.60 7.31 -5.58
C LYS A 45 -0.18 6.78 -5.60
N SER A 46 0.78 7.69 -5.53
CA SER A 46 2.18 7.30 -5.32
C SER A 46 2.32 6.59 -3.96
N TRP A 47 3.32 5.71 -3.84
CA TRP A 47 3.54 4.99 -2.59
C TRP A 47 3.82 5.92 -1.41
N HIS A 48 4.48 7.06 -1.65
CA HIS A 48 4.71 8.06 -0.61
C HIS A 48 3.39 8.66 -0.09
N GLU A 49 2.43 8.93 -0.97
CA GLU A 49 1.10 9.41 -0.57
C GLU A 49 0.33 8.34 0.21
N LEU A 50 0.35 7.08 -0.25
CA LEU A 50 -0.26 5.96 0.48
C LEU A 50 0.33 5.80 1.88
N ARG A 51 1.65 5.91 2.00
CA ARG A 51 2.34 5.86 3.30
C ARG A 51 1.90 7.00 4.22
N GLN A 52 1.73 8.23 3.70
CA GLN A 52 1.21 9.34 4.51
C GLN A 52 -0.23 9.05 4.97
N GLU A 53 -1.08 8.53 4.08
CA GLU A 53 -2.44 8.15 4.46
C GLU A 53 -2.49 7.06 5.53
N PHE A 54 -1.58 6.08 5.49
CA PHE A 54 -1.46 5.07 6.54
C PHE A 54 -1.06 5.70 7.88
N ALA A 55 -0.15 6.67 7.87
CA ALA A 55 0.26 7.42 9.06
C ALA A 55 -0.89 8.27 9.60
N ASP A 56 -1.60 8.99 8.74
CA ASP A 56 -2.77 9.81 9.09
C ASP A 56 -3.91 8.96 9.65
N ALA A 57 -4.18 7.79 9.04
CA ALA A 57 -5.19 6.85 9.52
C ALA A 57 -4.83 6.29 10.91
N LEU A 58 -3.55 5.97 11.13
CA LEU A 58 -3.05 5.55 12.44
C LEU A 58 -3.19 6.67 13.47
N GLU A 59 -2.84 7.91 13.12
CA GLU A 59 -2.99 9.08 13.99
C GLU A 59 -4.46 9.32 14.34
N ALA A 60 -5.35 9.33 13.34
CA ALA A 60 -6.79 9.50 13.54
C ALA A 60 -7.34 8.42 14.49
N TRP A 61 -6.94 7.16 14.32
CA TRP A 61 -7.35 6.08 15.24
C TRP A 61 -6.80 6.25 16.67
N ARG A 62 -5.62 6.86 16.84
CA ARG A 62 -5.02 7.12 18.16
C ARG A 62 -5.69 8.26 18.92
N TYR A 63 -6.16 9.31 18.22
CA TYR A 63 -6.69 10.50 18.88
C TYR A 63 -8.21 10.66 18.77
N ASN A 64 -8.84 10.17 17.69
CA ASN A 64 -10.27 10.29 17.50
C ASN A 64 -11.03 9.07 18.06
N PRO A 65 -11.88 9.24 19.11
CA PRO A 65 -12.62 8.13 19.69
C PRO A 65 -13.64 7.50 18.72
N LEU A 66 -14.17 8.25 17.75
CA LEU A 66 -15.08 7.72 16.73
C LEU A 66 -14.34 6.80 15.75
N ALA A 67 -13.15 7.19 15.31
CA ALA A 67 -12.31 6.35 14.46
C ALA A 67 -11.94 5.04 15.18
N ARG A 68 -11.53 5.13 16.45
CA ARG A 68 -11.29 3.95 17.28
C ARG A 68 -12.51 3.06 17.42
N ARG A 69 -13.69 3.65 17.64
CA ARG A 69 -14.94 2.90 17.79
C ARG A 69 -15.35 2.21 16.49
N LEU A 70 -15.21 2.88 15.35
CA LEU A 70 -15.52 2.31 14.03
C LEU A 70 -14.66 1.08 13.75
N VAL A 71 -13.34 1.21 13.90
CA VAL A 71 -12.41 0.08 13.71
C VAL A 71 -12.74 -1.06 14.68
N GLY A 72 -12.99 -0.75 15.96
CA GLY A 72 -13.36 -1.76 16.94
C GLY A 72 -14.69 -2.48 16.65
N ILE A 73 -15.68 -1.80 16.03
CA ILE A 73 -16.92 -2.45 15.59
C ILE A 73 -16.66 -3.40 14.42
N VAL A 74 -15.82 -2.99 13.45
CA VAL A 74 -15.43 -3.86 12.33
C VAL A 74 -14.74 -5.11 12.86
N SER A 75 -13.76 -4.96 13.76
CA SER A 75 -13.05 -6.10 14.34
C SER A 75 -13.98 -6.99 15.17
N ALA A 76 -14.91 -6.42 15.95
CA ALA A 76 -15.90 -7.21 16.68
C ALA A 76 -16.84 -7.99 15.74
N TYR A 77 -17.17 -7.44 14.56
CA TYR A 77 -18.01 -8.09 13.56
C TYR A 77 -17.26 -9.20 12.80
N VAL A 78 -16.04 -8.92 12.35
CA VAL A 78 -15.24 -9.83 11.52
C VAL A 78 -14.60 -10.95 12.35
N VAL A 79 -13.99 -10.59 13.48
CA VAL A 79 -13.22 -11.52 14.30
C VAL A 79 -14.10 -12.18 15.36
N GLY A 80 -15.01 -11.42 15.96
CA GLY A 80 -15.96 -11.91 16.96
C GLY A 80 -15.28 -12.70 18.09
N GLN A 81 -15.54 -14.01 18.13
CA GLN A 81 -15.02 -14.91 19.17
C GLN A 81 -13.66 -15.55 18.83
N GLY A 82 -13.13 -15.40 17.62
CA GLY A 82 -12.09 -16.31 17.15
C GLY A 82 -12.19 -16.65 15.68
N ILE A 83 -11.05 -16.58 14.97
CA ILE A 83 -10.86 -17.28 13.71
C ILE A 83 -10.01 -18.52 14.00
N ALA A 84 -10.62 -19.69 13.84
CA ALA A 84 -9.93 -20.96 14.07
C ALA A 84 -9.50 -21.59 12.74
N ILE A 85 -8.21 -21.86 12.60
CA ILE A 85 -7.66 -22.58 11.45
C ILE A 85 -7.71 -24.08 11.74
N ARG A 86 -8.17 -24.86 10.76
CA ARG A 86 -8.32 -26.33 10.85
C ARG A 86 -7.80 -27.01 9.59
N SER A 87 -7.41 -28.27 9.73
CA SER A 87 -7.03 -29.13 8.61
C SER A 87 -7.72 -30.48 8.68
N GLY A 88 -8.09 -31.04 7.53
CA GLY A 88 -8.62 -32.41 7.46
C GLY A 88 -7.58 -33.48 7.85
N ARG A 89 -6.29 -33.14 7.79
CA ARG A 89 -5.20 -34.03 8.22
C ARG A 89 -4.95 -33.84 9.71
N LYS A 90 -5.22 -34.90 10.50
CA LYS A 90 -5.09 -34.88 11.98
C LYS A 90 -3.72 -34.37 12.48
N THR A 91 -2.64 -34.74 11.80
CA THR A 91 -1.28 -34.31 12.17
C THR A 91 -1.07 -32.80 12.00
N VAL A 92 -1.58 -32.24 10.90
CA VAL A 92 -1.51 -30.81 10.59
C VAL A 92 -2.43 -30.03 11.52
N ASP A 93 -3.64 -30.52 11.78
CA ASP A 93 -4.58 -29.86 12.70
C ASP A 93 -4.02 -29.77 14.13
N ALA A 94 -3.39 -30.85 14.61
CA ALA A 94 -2.73 -30.85 15.92
C ALA A 94 -1.58 -29.84 15.98
N TRP A 95 -0.77 -29.74 14.92
CA TRP A 95 0.29 -28.74 14.83
C TRP A 95 -0.27 -27.32 14.80
N LEU A 96 -1.30 -27.05 13.97
CA LEU A 96 -1.94 -25.74 13.86
C LEU A 96 -2.52 -25.25 15.19
N ARG A 97 -3.16 -26.15 15.95
CA ARG A 97 -3.65 -25.81 17.29
C ARG A 97 -2.52 -25.44 18.23
N LYS A 98 -1.46 -26.26 18.26
CA LYS A 98 -0.27 -26.01 19.09
C LYS A 98 0.40 -24.69 18.72
N TRP A 99 0.53 -24.41 17.42
CA TRP A 99 1.12 -23.20 16.88
C TRP A 99 0.27 -21.96 17.21
N ALA A 100 -1.06 -22.06 17.04
CA ALA A 100 -1.97 -20.95 17.29
C ALA A 100 -2.07 -20.57 18.78
N SER A 101 -2.05 -21.56 19.67
CA SER A 101 -2.11 -21.35 21.12
C SER A 101 -0.74 -21.18 21.77
N HIS A 102 0.35 -21.12 20.99
CA HIS A 102 1.69 -21.02 21.55
C HIS A 102 1.86 -19.64 22.23
N PRO A 103 2.47 -19.53 23.43
CA PRO A 103 2.59 -18.25 24.15
C PRO A 103 3.32 -17.15 23.39
N LYS A 104 4.21 -17.52 22.45
CA LYS A 104 4.91 -16.56 21.58
C LYS A 104 4.08 -16.08 20.39
N ASN A 105 2.93 -16.69 20.13
CA ASN A 105 2.09 -16.41 18.97
C ASN A 105 0.71 -15.90 19.36
N ASN A 106 0.08 -16.51 20.36
CA ASN A 106 -1.24 -16.13 20.90
C ASN A 106 -2.23 -15.67 19.81
N ILE A 107 -2.33 -16.42 18.71
CA ILE A 107 -2.96 -15.96 17.46
C ILE A 107 -4.40 -15.50 17.69
N LEU A 108 -5.13 -16.21 18.55
CA LEU A 108 -6.52 -15.88 18.89
C LEU A 108 -6.69 -14.56 19.64
N LEU A 109 -5.65 -14.09 20.34
CA LEU A 109 -5.64 -12.78 20.99
C LEU A 109 -5.16 -11.70 20.02
N GLU A 110 -4.14 -11.99 19.20
CA GLU A 110 -3.56 -11.00 18.29
C GLU A 110 -4.41 -10.71 17.04
N GLN A 111 -5.24 -11.66 16.59
CA GLN A 111 -6.08 -11.53 15.39
C GLN A 111 -6.96 -10.27 15.35
N SER A 112 -7.41 -9.73 16.49
CA SER A 112 -8.17 -8.48 16.52
C SER A 112 -7.30 -7.28 16.19
N GLU A 113 -6.05 -7.28 16.66
CA GLU A 113 -5.09 -6.22 16.32
C GLU A 113 -4.70 -6.29 14.84
N TRP A 114 -4.63 -7.49 14.27
CA TRP A 114 -4.39 -7.66 12.83
C TRP A 114 -5.58 -7.16 12.01
N CYS A 115 -6.81 -7.41 12.46
CA CYS A 115 -8.00 -6.85 11.82
C CYS A 115 -8.03 -5.32 11.94
N ASP A 116 -7.64 -4.76 13.08
CA ASP A 116 -7.52 -3.31 13.28
C ASP A 116 -6.48 -2.69 12.32
N GLU A 117 -5.31 -3.31 12.17
CA GLU A 117 -4.30 -2.87 11.19
C GLU A 117 -4.85 -2.95 9.77
N LEU A 118 -5.39 -4.11 9.36
CA LEU A 118 -5.96 -4.30 8.03
C LEU A 118 -7.09 -3.31 7.71
N THR A 119 -7.91 -2.96 8.71
CA THR A 119 -9.01 -1.99 8.54
C THR A 119 -8.48 -0.57 8.34
N ARG A 120 -7.34 -0.21 8.96
CA ARG A 120 -6.76 1.13 8.88
C ARG A 120 -5.89 1.34 7.65
N SER A 121 -5.03 0.37 7.32
CA SER A 121 -4.07 0.48 6.23
C SER A 121 -4.53 -0.23 4.96
N GLY A 122 -5.42 -1.23 5.06
CA GLY A 122 -5.69 -2.14 3.94
C GLY A 122 -4.57 -3.14 3.67
N GLU A 123 -3.52 -3.12 4.50
CA GLU A 123 -2.26 -3.85 4.32
C GLU A 123 -1.88 -4.60 5.61
N LEU A 124 -1.39 -5.83 5.46
CA LEU A 124 -0.87 -6.66 6.56
C LEU A 124 0.48 -7.25 6.17
N PHE A 125 1.50 -6.91 6.96
CA PHE A 125 2.83 -7.48 6.84
C PHE A 125 3.13 -8.36 8.07
N PHE A 126 3.54 -9.59 7.83
CA PHE A 126 3.95 -10.53 8.87
C PHE A 126 5.40 -10.96 8.66
N ALA A 127 6.25 -10.68 9.63
CA ALA A 127 7.57 -11.28 9.72
C ALA A 127 7.46 -12.66 10.39
N LEU A 128 7.90 -13.69 9.68
CA LEU A 128 7.90 -15.08 10.12
C LEU A 128 9.31 -15.48 10.56
N PHE A 129 9.44 -15.83 11.84
CA PHE A 129 10.69 -16.32 12.41
C PHE A 129 10.57 -17.81 12.69
N MET A 130 11.46 -18.61 12.11
CA MET A 130 11.50 -20.04 12.40
C MET A 130 12.52 -20.32 13.50
N ASP A 131 12.12 -21.01 14.55
CA ASP A 131 13.05 -21.48 15.56
C ASP A 131 13.63 -22.86 15.22
N ALA A 132 14.65 -23.28 15.97
CA ALA A 132 15.31 -24.57 15.77
C ALA A 132 14.40 -25.78 16.03
N SER A 133 13.25 -25.59 16.70
CA SER A 133 12.26 -26.64 16.92
C SER A 133 11.26 -26.78 15.75
N GLY A 134 11.34 -25.90 14.75
CA GLY A 134 10.39 -25.82 13.65
C GLY A 134 9.10 -25.07 14.00
N MET A 135 9.06 -24.35 15.13
CA MET A 135 7.94 -23.47 15.45
C MET A 135 8.12 -22.15 14.69
N VAL A 136 7.04 -21.71 14.03
CA VAL A 136 7.00 -20.43 13.33
C VAL A 136 6.40 -19.39 14.25
N GLN A 137 7.12 -18.30 14.46
CA GLN A 137 6.65 -17.14 15.20
C GLN A 137 6.20 -16.06 14.23
N VAL A 138 5.02 -15.50 14.45
CA VAL A 138 4.41 -14.46 13.61
C VAL A 138 4.55 -13.11 14.29
N ARG A 139 5.13 -12.12 13.61
CA ARG A 139 5.21 -10.76 14.13
C ARG A 139 4.59 -9.79 13.13
N PRO A 140 3.49 -9.10 13.47
CA PRO A 140 2.97 -8.06 12.61
C PRO A 140 3.97 -6.92 12.52
N VAL A 141 4.16 -6.39 11.31
CA VAL A 141 4.95 -5.19 11.06
C VAL A 141 3.98 -4.11 10.56
N PRO A 142 3.92 -2.93 11.21
CA PRO A 142 2.97 -1.89 10.80
C PRO A 142 3.24 -1.41 9.38
N ALA A 143 2.19 -1.31 8.57
CA ALA A 143 2.29 -0.90 7.17
C ALA A 143 2.94 0.48 7.00
N ALA A 144 2.66 1.40 7.94
CA ALA A 144 3.25 2.75 7.97
C ALA A 144 4.79 2.76 8.09
N THR A 145 5.41 1.66 8.53
CA THR A 145 6.88 1.54 8.59
C THR A 145 7.50 1.01 7.31
N ILE A 146 6.72 0.46 6.38
CA ILE A 146 7.22 -0.06 5.11
C ILE A 146 7.37 1.10 4.12
N GLU A 147 8.61 1.40 3.75
CA GLU A 147 8.94 2.49 2.85
C GLU A 147 8.80 2.10 1.38
N ARG A 148 9.11 0.86 1.02
CA ARG A 148 9.03 0.41 -0.37
C ARG A 148 8.91 -1.10 -0.43
N ILE A 149 8.14 -1.59 -1.39
CA ILE A 149 8.17 -2.98 -1.81
C ILE A 149 8.99 -3.05 -3.10
N GLU A 150 9.76 -4.10 -3.26
CA GLU A 150 10.52 -4.35 -4.48
C GLU A 150 9.97 -5.60 -5.15
N TRP A 151 9.65 -5.45 -6.42
CA TRP A 151 9.03 -6.47 -7.24
C TRP A 151 10.03 -7.06 -8.21
N ARG A 152 9.70 -8.24 -8.73
CA ARG A 152 10.43 -8.85 -9.83
C ARG A 152 10.29 -7.98 -11.07
N ASP A 153 11.40 -7.82 -11.79
CA ASP A 153 11.39 -7.05 -13.04
C ASP A 153 10.40 -7.68 -14.04
N GLY A 154 9.53 -6.84 -14.61
CA GLY A 154 8.45 -7.27 -15.51
C GLY A 154 7.27 -8.01 -14.86
N ASP A 155 7.30 -8.30 -13.55
CA ASP A 155 6.20 -8.96 -12.84
C ASP A 155 5.86 -8.25 -11.51
N TYR A 156 4.88 -7.36 -11.61
CA TYR A 156 4.37 -6.58 -10.49
C TYR A 156 3.60 -7.37 -9.43
N ARG A 157 3.27 -8.63 -9.69
CA ARG A 157 2.59 -9.49 -8.72
C ARG A 157 3.57 -10.26 -7.84
N THR A 158 4.81 -10.41 -8.30
CA THR A 158 5.85 -11.14 -7.57
C THR A 158 6.69 -10.18 -6.74
N GLU A 159 6.36 -10.10 -5.46
CA GLU A 159 7.10 -9.34 -4.46
C GLU A 159 8.39 -10.11 -4.08
N LEU A 160 9.49 -9.38 -3.92
CA LEU A 160 10.79 -9.92 -3.58
C LEU A 160 11.26 -9.41 -2.23
N ARG A 161 11.21 -8.10 -1.98
CA ARG A 161 11.75 -7.48 -0.78
C ARG A 161 10.85 -6.38 -0.25
N TYR A 162 10.92 -6.14 1.06
CA TYR A 162 10.22 -5.05 1.73
C TYR A 162 11.25 -4.21 2.49
N ILE A 163 11.38 -2.95 2.11
CA ILE A 163 12.27 -1.98 2.73
C ILE A 163 11.51 -1.28 3.82
N GLN A 164 11.93 -1.44 5.07
CA GLN A 164 11.37 -0.74 6.22
C GLN A 164 12.14 0.56 6.44
N SER A 165 11.45 1.60 6.89
CA SER A 165 12.11 2.83 7.34
C SER A 165 13.07 2.54 8.49
N ALA A 166 14.27 3.13 8.40
CA ALA A 166 15.26 3.05 9.45
C ALA A 166 14.67 3.48 10.81
N PRO A 167 15.01 2.78 11.90
CA PRO A 167 14.51 3.10 13.23
C PRO A 167 15.07 4.44 13.74
N GLU A 168 16.26 4.83 13.26
CA GLU A 168 16.95 6.06 13.64
C GLU A 168 17.48 6.80 12.41
N PRO A 169 17.52 8.14 12.42
CA PRO A 169 18.12 8.92 11.35
C PRO A 169 19.58 8.55 11.10
N GLY A 170 19.91 8.17 9.86
CA GLY A 170 21.28 7.80 9.46
C GLY A 170 21.62 6.32 9.64
N ALA A 171 20.72 5.50 10.18
CA ALA A 171 20.85 4.04 10.13
C ALA A 171 20.39 3.48 8.77
N ASP A 172 20.89 2.29 8.43
CA ASP A 172 20.44 1.57 7.24
C ASP A 172 18.99 1.10 7.39
N ASN A 173 18.24 1.13 6.29
CA ASN A 173 16.88 0.63 6.22
C ASN A 173 16.86 -0.91 6.39
N PRO A 174 16.10 -1.47 7.35
CA PRO A 174 15.92 -2.91 7.45
C PRO A 174 15.29 -3.48 6.18
N VAL A 175 15.81 -4.61 5.71
CA VAL A 175 15.32 -5.31 4.52
C VAL A 175 14.72 -6.65 4.91
N TRP A 176 13.46 -6.85 4.57
CA TRP A 176 12.76 -8.11 4.72
C TRP A 176 12.65 -8.83 3.38
N HIS A 177 12.79 -10.15 3.41
CA HIS A 177 12.80 -10.97 2.20
C HIS A 177 11.48 -11.74 2.06
N HIS A 178 10.90 -11.76 0.86
CA HIS A 178 9.80 -12.66 0.51
C HIS A 178 10.33 -14.06 0.20
N LEU A 179 9.49 -15.10 0.25
CA LEU A 179 9.91 -16.49 -0.03
C LEU A 179 10.50 -16.66 -1.45
N GLU A 180 10.01 -15.89 -2.40
CA GLU A 180 10.47 -15.86 -3.80
C GLU A 180 11.83 -15.16 -3.98
N ASP A 181 12.34 -14.51 -2.93
CA ASP A 181 13.71 -14.00 -2.93
C ASP A 181 14.68 -15.17 -2.73
N GLY A 182 15.58 -15.37 -3.70
CA GLY A 182 16.62 -16.39 -3.63
C GLY A 182 17.56 -16.24 -2.43
N ALA A 183 17.56 -15.09 -1.75
CA ALA A 183 18.38 -14.81 -0.57
C ALA A 183 17.82 -15.35 0.76
N VAL A 184 16.63 -15.98 0.77
CA VAL A 184 15.97 -16.48 2.01
C VAL A 184 16.80 -17.53 2.73
N TRP A 185 17.54 -18.37 2.01
CA TRP A 185 18.35 -19.44 2.60
C TRP A 185 19.78 -18.96 2.86
N ILE A 186 20.22 -19.01 4.12
CA ILE A 186 21.61 -18.78 4.52
C ILE A 186 22.29 -20.11 4.82
N GLY A 187 23.51 -20.30 4.32
CA GLY A 187 24.34 -21.46 4.60
C GLY A 187 24.42 -22.42 3.41
N ASP A 188 25.30 -23.41 3.53
CA ASP A 188 25.62 -24.35 2.47
C ASP A 188 25.15 -25.77 2.80
N GLY A 189 24.74 -26.52 1.77
CA GLY A 189 24.22 -27.88 1.87
C GLY A 189 23.15 -28.05 2.96
N ASP A 190 23.34 -29.05 3.83
CA ASP A 190 22.44 -29.39 4.95
C ASP A 190 22.42 -28.38 6.11
N LYS A 191 23.30 -27.37 6.11
CA LYS A 191 23.34 -26.32 7.16
C LYS A 191 22.51 -25.08 6.81
N ARG A 192 21.69 -25.15 5.75
CA ARG A 192 20.80 -24.06 5.36
C ARG A 192 19.83 -23.70 6.48
N ARG A 193 19.77 -22.43 6.81
CA ARG A 193 18.78 -21.83 7.71
C ARG A 193 17.97 -20.80 6.93
N ALA A 194 16.67 -20.78 7.16
CA ALA A 194 15.84 -19.71 6.63
C ALA A 194 16.10 -18.42 7.41
N ARG A 195 16.31 -17.31 6.68
CA ARG A 195 16.13 -15.96 7.22
C ARG A 195 14.69 -15.78 7.66
N PRO A 196 14.40 -14.78 8.52
CA PRO A 196 13.04 -14.32 8.68
C PRO A 196 12.46 -13.92 7.32
N ILE A 197 11.26 -14.43 7.02
CA ILE A 197 10.56 -14.16 5.77
C ILE A 197 9.41 -13.21 6.06
N MET A 198 9.17 -12.24 5.21
CA MET A 198 7.98 -11.40 5.29
C MET A 198 6.92 -11.87 4.30
N VAL A 199 5.69 -12.00 4.79
CA VAL A 199 4.49 -12.25 3.99
C VAL A 199 3.62 -11.02 4.03
N HIS A 200 3.08 -10.66 2.88
CA HIS A 200 2.27 -9.47 2.70
C HIS A 200 0.89 -9.83 2.16
N TYR A 201 -0.14 -9.28 2.79
CA TYR A 201 -1.52 -9.38 2.35
C TYR A 201 -2.13 -7.98 2.22
N ALA A 202 -2.80 -7.74 1.10
CA ALA A 202 -3.36 -6.45 0.74
C ALA A 202 -4.78 -6.64 0.20
N VAL A 203 -5.75 -5.86 0.69
CA VAL A 203 -7.14 -5.96 0.22
C VAL A 203 -7.37 -5.11 -1.02
N ASN A 204 -6.69 -3.97 -1.14
CA ASN A 204 -6.87 -3.01 -2.22
C ASN A 204 -5.64 -2.98 -3.14
N ARG A 205 -5.23 -4.12 -3.72
CA ARG A 205 -4.15 -4.10 -4.72
C ARG A 205 -4.66 -3.44 -6.00
N PRO A 206 -4.18 -2.24 -6.39
CA PRO A 206 -4.53 -1.69 -7.68
C PRO A 206 -3.99 -2.60 -8.79
N VAL A 207 -4.72 -2.71 -9.90
CA VAL A 207 -4.29 -3.47 -11.08
C VAL A 207 -3.42 -2.56 -11.94
N VAL A 208 -2.31 -2.07 -11.38
CA VAL A 208 -1.37 -1.21 -12.10
C VAL A 208 0.06 -1.60 -11.71
N PRO A 209 0.98 -1.72 -12.67
CA PRO A 209 2.38 -1.98 -12.36
C PRO A 209 2.94 -0.84 -11.48
N PRO A 210 3.62 -1.15 -10.37
CA PRO A 210 4.32 -0.15 -9.58
C PRO A 210 5.34 0.49 -10.51
N ARG A 211 5.32 1.83 -10.56
CA ARG A 211 6.41 2.57 -11.21
C ARG A 211 7.70 2.12 -10.54
N SER A 212 8.61 1.53 -11.29
CA SER A 212 9.99 1.39 -10.83
C SER A 212 10.48 2.81 -10.56
N ILE A 213 10.61 3.18 -9.29
CA ILE A 213 11.35 4.38 -8.91
C ILE A 213 12.80 4.00 -9.17
N ARG A 214 13.30 4.34 -10.36
CA ARG A 214 14.73 4.42 -10.62
C ARG A 214 15.25 5.75 -10.08
#